data_AF-A0A0S3TWH9-F1
#
_entry.id   AF-A0A0S3TWH9-F1
#
_cell.length_a   1.000
_cell.length_b   1.000
_cell.length_c   1.000
_cell.angle_alpha   90.00
_cell.angle_beta   90.00
_cell.angle_gamma   90.00
#
_symmetry.space_group_name_H-M   'P 1'
#
loop_
_entity.id
_entity.type
_entity.pdbx_description
1 polymer ?
#
loop_
_entity_poly.entity_id
_entity_poly.type
_entity_poly.pdbx_seq_one_letter_code
_entity_poly.pdbx_strand_id
1 'polypeptide(L)'
;MAMIETKTEPMVLNMGPHHPSMHGVMRLIVTLDGENVVDCEPVIGYLHRGMEKIAENRTTIMFVPYVSRWDYAAGMFNEAIVVNAVEKLAGIDVPKRASYLRVIMLELNRIANHLLWLGPFMADVGAQTPFFYIFRERELIYDLWEAVAGYRMINHNYFRIGGLAADVPYGWVDKCADFCDYFMPKVDEYERLITENPIFRRRVDGVGVITREDAINWSLSGPMLRASGVKWDLRKVDHYESYDDFDWDVHWETAGDCYARYIVRIREMRESVKIIRQALKALPGGPFENLEAKRMAEGPKSEWNGPDYQFLAKKLAPTFKIPKGEHYVRLESGKGELGVYIIGDDNVFPWRFKVRAADFNNVQILPYLVKGMKVADIVTILGSIDIIMGSVDR
;
A
#
# COMPACT_ATOMS: atom_id res chain seq x y z
N MET A 1 -19.61 37.72 -16.22
CA MET A 1 -18.47 38.56 -16.62
C MET A 1 -17.95 38.02 -17.94
N ALA A 2 -17.83 38.85 -18.97
CA ALA A 2 -17.26 38.42 -20.24
C ALA A 2 -15.79 38.04 -20.02
N MET A 3 -15.43 36.77 -20.26
CA MET A 3 -14.03 36.37 -20.37
C MET A 3 -13.47 37.00 -21.64
N ILE A 4 -12.45 37.84 -21.50
CA ILE A 4 -11.72 38.39 -22.63
C ILE A 4 -10.91 37.22 -23.24
N GLU A 5 -11.38 36.65 -24.35
CA GLU A 5 -10.65 35.62 -25.11
C GLU A 5 -9.52 36.26 -25.93
N THR A 6 -8.40 36.59 -25.28
CA THR A 6 -7.13 36.72 -26.00
C THR A 6 -6.66 35.31 -26.34
N LYS A 7 -6.78 34.88 -27.60
CA LYS A 7 -6.19 33.61 -28.07
C LYS A 7 -4.67 33.69 -28.01
N THR A 8 -4.10 33.22 -26.91
CA THR A 8 -2.67 32.98 -26.77
C THR A 8 -2.28 31.68 -27.48
N GLU A 9 -1.09 31.62 -28.09
CA GLU A 9 -0.58 30.36 -28.63
C GLU A 9 -0.36 29.38 -27.48
N PRO A 10 -0.88 28.14 -27.56
CA PRO A 10 -0.74 27.18 -26.48
C PRO A 10 0.74 26.82 -26.29
N MET A 11 1.22 26.95 -25.06
CA MET A 11 2.59 26.60 -24.70
C MET A 11 2.63 25.16 -24.21
N VAL A 12 3.44 24.32 -24.86
CA VAL A 12 3.69 22.95 -24.39
C VAL A 12 4.86 22.98 -23.41
N LEU A 13 4.57 22.70 -22.14
CA LEU A 13 5.56 22.59 -21.08
C LEU A 13 5.83 21.11 -20.76
N ASN A 14 7.10 20.76 -20.72
CA ASN A 14 7.53 19.44 -20.30
C ASN A 14 7.94 19.49 -18.82
N MET A 15 7.13 18.90 -17.95
CA MET A 15 7.38 18.84 -16.51
C MET A 15 7.91 17.45 -16.15
N GLY A 16 9.20 17.37 -15.78
CA GLY A 16 9.90 16.11 -15.52
C GLY A 16 10.80 15.65 -16.67
N PRO A 17 11.47 14.48 -16.56
CA PRO A 17 11.37 13.49 -15.48
C PRO A 17 12.09 13.90 -14.19
N HIS A 18 12.95 14.93 -14.24
CA HIS A 18 13.68 15.44 -13.08
C HIS A 18 12.98 16.69 -12.54
N HIS A 19 12.02 16.49 -11.66
CA HIS A 19 11.37 17.57 -10.91
C HIS A 19 11.00 17.09 -9.50
N PRO A 20 11.24 17.87 -8.43
CA PRO A 20 10.99 17.43 -7.04
C PRO A 20 9.58 16.92 -6.80
N SER A 21 8.57 17.60 -7.34
CA SER A 21 7.15 17.26 -7.16
C SER A 21 6.65 16.09 -8.02
N MET A 22 7.52 15.45 -8.82
CA MET A 22 7.13 14.28 -9.63
C MET A 22 7.39 12.95 -8.90
N HIS A 23 7.77 12.99 -7.61
CA HIS A 23 7.97 11.86 -6.70
C HIS A 23 8.57 10.61 -7.36
N GLY A 24 9.68 10.82 -8.06
CA GLY A 24 10.33 9.78 -8.86
C GLY A 24 10.57 10.26 -10.29
N VAL A 25 10.28 9.37 -11.25
CA VAL A 25 10.54 9.59 -12.68
C VAL A 25 9.23 9.58 -13.46
N MET A 26 8.47 10.67 -13.37
CA MET A 26 7.29 10.90 -14.18
C MET A 26 7.49 12.12 -15.06
N ARG A 27 7.02 12.04 -16.30
CA ARG A 27 7.04 13.15 -17.25
C ARG A 27 5.60 13.52 -17.59
N LEU A 28 5.21 14.76 -17.30
CA LEU A 28 3.93 15.33 -17.71
C LEU A 28 4.16 16.31 -18.86
N ILE A 29 3.55 16.05 -20.01
CA ILE A 29 3.49 17.01 -21.11
C ILE A 29 2.20 17.80 -20.93
N VAL A 30 2.34 19.05 -20.51
CA VAL A 30 1.21 19.91 -20.15
C VAL A 30 1.06 20.99 -21.22
N THR A 31 -0.11 21.10 -21.82
CA THR A 31 -0.46 22.18 -22.74
C THR A 31 -1.15 23.29 -21.96
N LEU A 32 -0.53 24.46 -21.93
CA LEU A 32 -0.95 25.62 -21.15
C LEU A 32 -1.51 26.72 -22.05
N ASP A 33 -2.58 27.35 -21.59
CA ASP A 33 -3.07 28.63 -22.08
C ASP A 33 -2.88 29.67 -20.96
N GLY A 34 -1.75 30.38 -21.01
CA GLY A 34 -1.28 31.21 -19.90
C GLY A 34 -0.99 30.39 -18.64
N GLU A 35 -1.78 30.59 -17.58
CA GLU A 35 -1.70 29.81 -16.32
C GLU A 35 -2.62 28.57 -16.29
N ASN A 36 -3.58 28.48 -17.22
CA ASN A 36 -4.61 27.44 -17.18
C ASN A 36 -4.17 26.23 -17.98
N VAL A 37 -4.43 25.04 -17.45
CA VAL A 37 -4.11 23.79 -18.13
C VAL A 37 -5.23 23.40 -19.08
N VAL A 38 -4.90 23.27 -20.37
CA VAL A 38 -5.85 22.83 -21.41
C VAL A 38 -5.84 21.31 -21.54
N ASP A 39 -4.64 20.73 -21.52
CA ASP A 39 -4.43 19.29 -21.69
C ASP A 39 -3.18 18.81 -20.95
N CYS A 40 -3.17 17.53 -20.57
CA CYS A 40 -2.08 16.93 -19.81
C CYS A 40 -1.91 15.46 -20.23
N GLU A 41 -0.74 15.13 -20.77
CA GLU A 41 -0.37 13.77 -21.15
C GLU A 41 0.70 13.22 -20.19
N PRO A 42 0.36 12.25 -19.31
CA PRO A 42 1.32 11.59 -18.45
C PRO A 42 2.09 10.53 -19.23
N VAL A 43 3.39 10.73 -19.38
CA VAL A 43 4.32 9.76 -19.95
C VAL A 43 4.94 8.94 -18.81
N ILE A 44 4.55 7.68 -18.76
CA ILE A 44 5.00 6.66 -17.81
C ILE A 44 5.93 5.65 -18.49
N GLY A 45 6.57 4.76 -17.73
CA GLY A 45 7.41 3.67 -18.24
C GLY A 45 8.92 3.87 -18.00
N TYR A 46 9.34 4.98 -17.39
CA TYR A 46 10.75 5.23 -17.09
C TYR A 46 11.33 4.26 -16.05
N LEU A 47 10.49 3.70 -15.18
CA LEU A 47 10.91 2.72 -14.16
C LEU A 47 10.43 1.29 -14.47
N HIS A 48 10.01 1.02 -15.71
CA HIS A 48 9.54 -0.30 -16.11
C HIS A 48 10.71 -1.29 -16.12
N ARG A 49 10.59 -2.35 -15.32
CA ARG A 49 11.65 -3.37 -15.13
C ARG A 49 11.23 -4.77 -15.57
N GLY A 50 10.06 -4.92 -16.19
CA GLY A 50 9.52 -6.21 -16.62
C GLY A 50 9.30 -7.17 -15.45
N MET A 51 8.75 -6.67 -14.34
CA MET A 51 8.63 -7.44 -13.09
C MET A 51 7.70 -8.64 -13.24
N GLU A 52 6.63 -8.49 -14.02
CA GLU A 52 5.72 -9.59 -14.38
C GLU A 52 6.46 -10.70 -15.15
N LYS A 53 7.42 -10.34 -16.01
CA LYS A 53 8.21 -11.32 -16.77
C LYS A 53 9.28 -12.00 -15.91
N ILE A 54 9.81 -11.30 -14.90
CA ILE A 54 10.71 -11.90 -13.92
C ILE A 54 9.95 -12.93 -13.07
N ALA A 55 8.69 -12.65 -12.71
CA ALA A 55 7.83 -13.56 -11.95
C ALA A 55 7.65 -14.90 -12.69
N GLU A 56 7.42 -14.88 -14.00
CA GLU A 56 7.26 -16.07 -14.85
C GLU A 56 8.54 -16.94 -14.92
N ASN A 57 9.72 -16.38 -14.63
CA ASN A 57 11.02 -17.06 -14.75
C ASN A 57 11.65 -17.41 -13.39
N ARG A 58 10.96 -17.17 -12.28
CA ARG A 58 11.47 -17.35 -10.92
C ARG A 58 10.45 -18.08 -10.06
N THR A 59 10.95 -18.90 -9.14
CA THR A 59 10.07 -19.57 -8.17
C THR A 59 9.47 -18.52 -7.25
N THR A 60 8.27 -18.75 -6.72
CA THR A 60 7.58 -17.77 -5.88
C THR A 60 8.46 -17.29 -4.71
N ILE A 61 9.20 -18.20 -4.07
CA ILE A 61 10.09 -17.87 -2.95
C ILE A 61 11.23 -16.93 -3.38
N MET A 62 11.80 -17.14 -4.57
CA MET A 62 12.82 -16.23 -5.12
C MET A 62 12.23 -14.90 -5.57
N PHE A 63 10.94 -14.89 -5.92
CA PHE A 63 10.26 -13.70 -6.40
C PHE A 63 9.79 -12.78 -5.27
N VAL A 64 9.36 -13.30 -4.12
CA VAL A 64 8.88 -12.51 -2.96
C VAL A 64 9.78 -11.30 -2.62
N PRO A 65 11.13 -11.41 -2.55
CA PRO A 65 11.99 -10.26 -2.31
C PRO A 65 11.86 -9.15 -3.38
N TYR A 66 11.65 -9.50 -4.65
CA TYR A 66 11.48 -8.51 -5.72
C TYR A 66 10.21 -7.67 -5.57
N VAL A 67 9.18 -8.23 -4.93
CA VAL A 67 7.87 -7.61 -4.82
C VAL A 67 7.90 -6.36 -3.93
N SER A 68 8.77 -6.36 -2.92
CA SER A 68 9.03 -5.18 -2.08
C SER A 68 9.59 -3.98 -2.85
N ARG A 69 10.05 -4.18 -4.11
CA ARG A 69 10.58 -3.12 -4.98
C ARG A 69 9.54 -2.53 -5.93
N TRP A 70 8.33 -3.08 -5.99
CA TRP A 70 7.22 -2.53 -6.77
C TRP A 70 6.83 -1.19 -6.16
N ASP A 71 6.37 -1.26 -4.92
CA ASP A 71 6.15 -0.11 -4.07
C ASP A 71 7.05 -0.26 -2.84
N TYR A 72 8.08 0.59 -2.76
CA TYR A 72 9.04 0.61 -1.66
C TYR A 72 8.47 1.19 -0.37
N ALA A 73 7.30 1.85 -0.42
CA ALA A 73 6.57 2.31 0.76
C ALA A 73 5.65 1.23 1.32
N ALA A 74 5.13 0.35 0.45
CA ALA A 74 4.15 -0.67 0.78
C ALA A 74 4.71 -2.10 0.69
N GLY A 75 5.97 -2.32 1.08
CA GLY A 75 6.67 -3.59 0.92
C GLY A 75 5.94 -4.81 1.50
N MET A 76 5.38 -4.69 2.70
CA MET A 76 4.66 -5.80 3.36
C MET A 76 3.31 -6.14 2.71
N PHE A 77 2.60 -5.15 2.16
CA PHE A 77 1.36 -5.40 1.41
C PHE A 77 1.63 -6.19 0.14
N ASN A 78 2.71 -5.82 -0.54
CA ASN A 78 3.19 -6.49 -1.74
C ASN A 78 3.57 -7.94 -1.44
N GLU A 79 4.38 -8.19 -0.39
CA GLU A 79 4.73 -9.55 0.00
C GLU A 79 3.49 -10.38 0.36
N ALA A 80 2.55 -9.80 1.11
CA ALA A 80 1.31 -10.47 1.51
C ALA A 80 0.44 -10.85 0.31
N ILE A 81 0.24 -9.97 -0.69
CA ILE A 81 -0.62 -10.31 -1.84
C ILE A 81 -0.03 -11.45 -2.69
N VAL A 82 1.30 -11.51 -2.84
CA VAL A 82 1.96 -12.57 -3.61
C VAL A 82 1.89 -13.91 -2.89
N VAL A 83 2.06 -13.90 -1.58
CA VAL A 83 1.91 -15.09 -0.75
C VAL A 83 0.47 -15.56 -0.73
N ASN A 84 -0.49 -14.66 -0.50
CA ASN A 84 -1.93 -14.97 -0.45
C ASN A 84 -2.44 -15.49 -1.80
N ALA A 85 -1.90 -15.02 -2.93
CA ALA A 85 -2.24 -15.52 -4.26
C ALA A 85 -1.91 -17.01 -4.41
N VAL A 86 -0.74 -17.43 -3.93
CA VAL A 86 -0.32 -18.84 -3.99
C VAL A 86 -0.99 -19.68 -2.93
N GLU A 87 -1.19 -19.16 -1.72
CA GLU A 87 -1.88 -19.87 -0.63
C GLU A 87 -3.33 -20.20 -0.99
N LYS A 88 -4.08 -19.23 -1.56
CA LYS A 88 -5.46 -19.45 -2.00
C LYS A 88 -5.55 -20.40 -3.19
N LEU A 89 -4.64 -20.29 -4.15
CA LEU A 89 -4.61 -21.22 -5.29
C LEU A 89 -4.27 -22.65 -4.87
N ALA A 90 -3.43 -22.82 -3.84
CA ALA A 90 -3.03 -24.12 -3.33
C ALA A 90 -3.89 -24.68 -2.19
N GLY A 91 -4.88 -23.92 -1.69
CA GLY A 91 -5.71 -24.33 -0.55
C GLY A 91 -4.90 -24.54 0.74
N ILE A 92 -3.91 -23.68 0.99
CA ILE A 92 -3.02 -23.76 2.16
C ILE A 92 -3.58 -22.87 3.27
N ASP A 93 -4.04 -23.48 4.36
CA ASP A 93 -4.51 -22.74 5.53
C ASP A 93 -3.37 -22.11 6.34
N VAL A 94 -3.57 -20.89 6.81
CA VAL A 94 -2.58 -20.14 7.60
C VAL A 94 -2.92 -20.24 9.10
N PRO A 95 -1.95 -20.50 9.99
CA PRO A 95 -2.22 -20.55 11.43
C PRO A 95 -2.74 -19.21 11.98
N LYS A 96 -3.62 -19.26 12.99
CA LYS A 96 -4.25 -18.05 13.56
C LYS A 96 -3.23 -17.04 14.11
N ARG A 97 -2.16 -17.52 14.76
CA ARG A 97 -1.06 -16.65 15.23
C ARG A 97 -0.35 -15.94 14.07
N ALA A 98 -0.07 -16.66 13.00
CA ALA A 98 0.55 -16.08 11.82
C ALA A 98 -0.36 -15.01 11.20
N SER A 99 -1.66 -15.28 11.05
CA SER A 99 -2.62 -14.31 10.52
C SER A 99 -2.71 -13.03 11.37
N TYR A 100 -2.68 -13.13 12.71
CA TYR A 100 -2.66 -11.95 13.59
C TYR A 100 -1.40 -11.12 13.43
N LEU A 101 -0.23 -11.77 13.39
CA LEU A 101 1.04 -11.09 13.16
C LEU A 101 1.09 -10.44 11.77
N ARG A 102 0.53 -11.10 10.75
CA ARG A 102 0.35 -10.51 9.41
C ARG A 102 -0.48 -9.23 9.49
N VAL A 103 -1.64 -9.26 10.15
CA VAL A 103 -2.50 -8.07 10.32
C VAL A 103 -1.72 -6.92 11.01
N ILE A 104 -1.00 -7.19 12.10
CA ILE A 104 -0.21 -6.17 12.79
C ILE A 104 0.83 -5.54 11.85
N MET A 105 1.55 -6.37 11.10
CA MET A 105 2.57 -5.91 10.14
C MET A 105 1.97 -5.10 8.99
N LEU A 106 0.81 -5.52 8.47
CA LEU A 106 0.09 -4.80 7.43
C LEU A 106 -0.42 -3.43 7.91
N GLU A 107 -0.96 -3.33 9.13
CA GLU A 107 -1.43 -2.06 9.67
C GLU A 107 -0.27 -1.11 10.07
N LEU A 108 0.87 -1.64 10.55
CA LEU A 108 2.09 -0.84 10.72
C LEU A 108 2.57 -0.26 9.38
N ASN A 109 2.52 -1.08 8.33
CA ASN A 109 2.87 -0.65 6.98
C ASN A 109 1.85 0.36 6.41
N ARG A 110 0.57 0.27 6.79
CA ARG A 110 -0.45 1.28 6.46
C ARG A 110 -0.08 2.64 7.03
N ILE A 111 0.26 2.68 8.32
CA ILE A 111 0.70 3.90 9.00
C ILE A 111 1.96 4.45 8.32
N ALA A 112 2.97 3.61 8.08
CA ALA A 112 4.21 4.03 7.42
C ALA A 112 3.98 4.59 6.01
N ASN A 113 3.01 4.05 5.26
CA ASN A 113 2.66 4.52 3.93
C ASN A 113 1.92 5.86 3.98
N HIS A 114 0.90 6.03 4.84
CA HIS A 114 0.21 7.30 5.01
C HIS A 114 1.12 8.42 5.52
N LEU A 115 2.08 8.09 6.39
CA LEU A 115 3.13 9.00 6.83
C LEU A 115 4.01 9.43 5.65
N LEU A 116 4.56 8.46 4.88
CA LEU A 116 5.38 8.79 3.72
C LEU A 116 4.61 9.55 2.65
N TRP A 117 3.29 9.37 2.52
CA TRP A 117 2.47 10.20 1.65
C TRP A 117 2.35 11.65 2.16
N LEU A 118 2.02 11.80 3.45
CA LEU A 118 1.74 13.10 4.05
C LEU A 118 2.96 14.04 3.99
N GLY A 119 4.17 13.53 4.21
CA GLY A 119 5.39 14.34 4.25
C GLY A 119 5.68 15.08 2.94
N PRO A 120 5.95 14.36 1.84
CA PRO A 120 6.18 14.93 0.52
C PRO A 120 4.98 15.72 0.01
N PHE A 121 3.73 15.29 0.28
CA PHE A 121 2.54 16.07 -0.07
C PHE A 121 2.56 17.46 0.60
N MET A 122 2.90 17.53 1.89
CA MET A 122 3.04 18.82 2.58
C MET A 122 4.23 19.63 2.05
N ALA A 123 5.35 18.99 1.74
CA ALA A 123 6.53 19.65 1.18
C ALA A 123 6.23 20.29 -0.19
N ASP A 124 5.45 19.60 -1.03
CA ASP A 124 4.99 20.07 -2.33
C ASP A 124 4.02 21.26 -2.24
N VAL A 125 3.17 21.29 -1.21
CA VAL A 125 2.31 22.45 -0.92
C VAL A 125 3.11 23.61 -0.30
N GLY A 126 4.33 23.34 0.17
CA GLY A 126 5.31 24.33 0.66
C GLY A 126 5.62 24.25 2.16
N ALA A 127 5.05 23.29 2.89
CA ALA A 127 5.28 23.10 4.32
C ALA A 127 6.38 22.05 4.57
N GLN A 128 7.58 22.49 4.92
CA GLN A 128 8.73 21.60 5.12
C GLN A 128 8.82 20.97 6.51
N THR A 129 8.32 21.63 7.57
CA THR A 129 8.46 21.11 8.94
C THR A 129 7.80 19.74 9.16
N PRO A 130 6.56 19.49 8.68
CA PRO A 130 5.91 18.18 8.84
C PRO A 130 6.69 17.03 8.21
N PHE A 131 7.43 17.30 7.11
CA PHE A 131 8.26 16.32 6.43
C PHE A 131 9.26 15.67 7.40
N PHE A 132 9.96 16.47 8.21
CA PHE A 132 10.95 15.95 9.16
C PHE A 132 10.34 15.21 10.34
N TYR A 133 9.17 15.64 10.81
CA TYR A 133 8.50 14.96 11.90
C TYR A 133 8.15 13.56 11.46
N ILE A 134 7.39 13.41 10.39
CA ILE A 134 6.94 12.12 9.84
C ILE A 134 8.07 11.07 9.72
N PHE A 135 9.29 11.45 9.32
CA PHE A 135 10.42 10.51 9.29
C PHE A 135 10.87 10.02 10.66
N ARG A 136 10.75 10.82 11.73
CA ARG A 136 10.98 10.40 13.11
C ARG A 136 10.01 9.30 13.53
N GLU A 137 8.70 9.49 13.29
CA GLU A 137 7.71 8.45 13.61
C GLU A 137 7.91 7.19 12.75
N ARG A 138 8.28 7.36 11.48
CA ARG A 138 8.56 6.25 10.56
C ARG A 138 9.80 5.44 10.96
N GLU A 139 10.82 6.08 11.51
CA GLU A 139 12.02 5.43 12.01
C GLU A 139 11.69 4.41 13.12
N LEU A 140 10.76 4.74 14.02
CA LEU A 140 10.31 3.82 15.08
C LEU A 140 9.64 2.57 14.51
N ILE A 141 8.88 2.70 13.42
CA ILE A 141 8.30 1.55 12.71
C ILE A 141 9.40 0.71 12.06
N TYR A 142 10.43 1.36 11.51
CA TYR A 142 11.56 0.66 10.90
C TYR A 142 12.38 -0.13 11.91
N ASP A 143 12.55 0.37 13.13
CA ASP A 143 13.21 -0.37 14.21
C ASP A 143 12.42 -1.64 14.59
N LEU A 144 11.08 -1.57 14.57
CA LEU A 144 10.21 -2.73 14.78
C LEU A 144 10.35 -3.77 13.66
N TRP A 145 10.50 -3.33 12.41
CA TRP A 145 10.73 -4.21 11.27
C TRP A 145 12.14 -4.81 11.26
N GLU A 146 13.15 -4.03 11.61
CA GLU A 146 14.53 -4.50 11.73
C GLU A 146 14.63 -5.60 12.79
N ALA A 147 13.97 -5.44 13.94
CA ALA A 147 13.95 -6.44 14.99
C ALA A 147 13.38 -7.80 14.54
N VAL A 148 12.46 -7.79 13.57
CA VAL A 148 11.73 -9.00 13.14
C VAL A 148 12.35 -9.62 11.88
N ALA A 149 12.59 -8.80 10.86
CA ALA A 149 13.06 -9.26 9.55
C ALA A 149 14.57 -9.08 9.34
N GLY A 150 15.25 -8.28 10.18
CA GLY A 150 16.64 -7.87 9.97
C GLY A 150 16.84 -6.80 8.89
N TYR A 151 15.76 -6.35 8.25
CA TYR A 151 15.77 -5.33 7.20
C TYR A 151 14.83 -4.18 7.53
N ARG A 152 15.23 -2.97 7.14
CA ARG A 152 14.52 -1.74 7.51
C ARG A 152 13.43 -1.31 6.52
N MET A 153 13.62 -1.49 5.21
CA MET A 153 12.69 -0.92 4.21
C MET A 153 12.36 -1.85 3.03
N ILE A 154 13.38 -2.42 2.35
CA ILE A 154 13.17 -3.26 1.16
C ILE A 154 13.68 -4.67 1.45
N ASN A 155 12.95 -5.68 0.95
CA ASN A 155 13.18 -7.11 1.13
C ASN A 155 13.01 -7.60 2.57
N HIS A 156 11.88 -7.31 3.23
CA HIS A 156 11.58 -7.89 4.53
C HIS A 156 11.54 -9.43 4.46
N ASN A 157 11.01 -9.99 3.36
CA ASN A 157 10.87 -11.44 3.12
C ASN A 157 10.31 -12.16 4.36
N TYR A 158 9.40 -11.48 5.04
CA TYR A 158 8.85 -11.90 6.32
C TYR A 158 7.64 -12.79 6.10
N PHE A 159 6.80 -12.43 5.13
CA PHE A 159 5.68 -13.25 4.69
C PHE A 159 6.21 -14.39 3.81
N ARG A 160 5.83 -15.62 4.15
CA ARG A 160 6.15 -16.81 3.36
C ARG A 160 4.90 -17.65 3.15
N ILE A 161 4.93 -18.45 2.09
CA ILE A 161 3.85 -19.40 1.79
C ILE A 161 3.65 -20.32 3.00
N GLY A 162 2.45 -20.32 3.56
CA GLY A 162 2.06 -21.07 4.74
C GLY A 162 2.31 -20.34 6.07
N GLY A 163 2.66 -19.05 6.09
CA GLY A 163 2.78 -18.30 7.35
C GLY A 163 3.87 -17.23 7.32
N LEU A 164 4.79 -17.32 8.28
CA LEU A 164 5.84 -16.31 8.51
C LEU A 164 7.24 -16.93 8.47
N ALA A 165 8.25 -16.11 8.21
CA ALA A 165 9.64 -16.55 8.14
C ALA A 165 10.25 -16.87 9.52
N ALA A 166 9.82 -16.14 10.55
CA ALA A 166 10.23 -16.25 11.95
C ALA A 166 9.15 -15.65 12.85
N ASP A 167 9.09 -16.06 14.12
CA ASP A 167 8.24 -15.42 15.13
C ASP A 167 8.86 -14.09 15.61
N VAL A 168 8.05 -13.26 16.27
CA VAL A 168 8.50 -11.99 16.85
C VAL A 168 9.48 -12.21 18.01
N PRO A 169 10.52 -11.37 18.15
CA PRO A 169 11.49 -11.53 19.23
C PRO A 169 10.88 -11.15 20.59
N TYR A 170 11.52 -11.61 21.66
CA TYR A 170 11.11 -11.31 23.03
C TYR A 170 11.08 -9.79 23.29
N GLY A 171 9.99 -9.30 23.89
CA GLY A 171 9.78 -7.88 24.18
C GLY A 171 9.34 -7.03 22.97
N TRP A 172 9.12 -7.62 21.80
CA TRP A 172 8.64 -6.89 20.61
C TRP A 172 7.19 -6.39 20.77
N VAL A 173 6.33 -7.21 21.39
CA VAL A 173 4.91 -6.88 21.64
C VAL A 173 4.79 -5.63 22.50
N ASP A 174 5.61 -5.53 23.55
CA ASP A 174 5.63 -4.37 24.45
C ASP A 174 6.11 -3.11 23.72
N LYS A 175 7.19 -3.21 22.94
CA LYS A 175 7.67 -2.09 22.11
C LYS A 175 6.63 -1.62 21.08
N CYS A 176 5.88 -2.55 20.49
CA CYS A 176 4.81 -2.21 19.55
C CYS A 176 3.66 -1.49 20.26
N ALA A 177 3.33 -1.88 21.50
CA ALA A 177 2.36 -1.18 22.33
C ALA A 177 2.84 0.23 22.70
N ASP A 178 4.10 0.39 23.10
CA ASP A 178 4.72 1.69 23.40
C ASP A 178 4.67 2.64 22.19
N PHE A 179 4.94 2.12 20.98
CA PHE A 179 4.78 2.88 19.74
C PHE A 179 3.33 3.36 19.54
N CYS A 180 2.34 2.50 19.80
CA CYS A 180 0.94 2.87 19.68
C CYS A 180 0.52 3.96 20.68
N ASP A 181 1.14 4.02 21.86
CA ASP A 181 0.90 5.07 22.85
C ASP A 181 1.62 6.37 22.49
N TYR A 182 2.81 6.28 21.90
CA TYR A 182 3.55 7.43 21.39
C TYR A 182 2.88 8.08 20.17
N PHE A 183 2.36 7.28 19.24
CA PHE A 183 1.91 7.77 17.94
C PHE A 183 0.57 8.52 18.00
N MET A 184 -0.36 8.11 18.88
CA MET A 184 -1.71 8.70 18.91
C MET A 184 -1.69 10.23 19.18
N PRO A 185 -0.96 10.75 20.18
CA PRO A 185 -0.84 12.20 20.38
C PRO A 185 -0.11 12.94 19.25
N LYS A 186 0.73 12.23 18.47
CA LYS A 186 1.42 12.81 17.30
C LYS A 186 0.49 13.05 16.13
N VAL A 187 -0.50 12.18 15.93
CA VAL A 187 -1.56 12.43 14.95
C VAL A 187 -2.34 13.70 15.32
N ASP A 188 -2.65 13.91 16.60
CA ASP A 188 -3.32 15.13 17.07
C ASP A 188 -2.46 16.39 16.85
N GLU A 189 -1.14 16.28 17.04
CA GLU A 189 -0.18 17.35 16.74
C GLU A 189 -0.21 17.72 15.23
N TYR A 190 -0.25 16.72 14.34
CA TYR A 190 -0.36 16.96 12.89
C TYR A 190 -1.69 17.58 12.50
N GLU A 191 -2.81 17.12 13.06
CA GLU A 191 -4.12 17.71 12.78
C GLU A 191 -4.13 19.19 13.18
N ARG A 192 -3.62 19.53 14.37
CA ARG A 192 -3.55 20.91 14.85
C ARG A 192 -2.69 21.80 13.95
N LEU A 193 -1.59 21.28 13.43
CA LEU A 193 -0.66 22.05 12.59
C LEU A 193 -1.17 22.21 11.14
N ILE A 194 -1.85 21.19 10.61
CA ILE A 194 -2.20 21.11 9.18
C ILE A 194 -3.69 21.39 8.93
N THR A 195 -4.58 20.75 9.69
CA THR A 195 -6.04 20.73 9.42
C THR A 195 -6.70 22.09 9.65
N GLU A 196 -6.22 22.84 10.65
CA GLU A 196 -6.73 24.17 10.99
C GLU A 196 -6.01 25.30 10.23
N ASN A 197 -4.97 24.99 9.45
CA ASN A 197 -4.19 26.00 8.76
C ASN A 197 -4.98 26.59 7.57
N PRO A 198 -5.25 27.91 7.55
CA PRO A 198 -6.01 28.54 6.47
C PRO A 198 -5.29 28.53 5.11
N ILE A 199 -3.95 28.50 5.10
CA ILE A 199 -3.15 28.42 3.86
C ILE A 199 -3.34 27.05 3.22
N PHE A 200 -3.28 25.99 4.04
CA PHE A 200 -3.47 24.63 3.56
C PHE A 200 -4.88 24.42 3.03
N ARG A 201 -5.91 24.87 3.78
CA ARG A 201 -7.31 24.79 3.29
C ARG A 201 -7.48 25.50 1.95
N ARG A 202 -7.00 26.73 1.79
CA ARG A 202 -7.11 27.46 0.50
C ARG A 202 -6.45 26.75 -0.68
N ARG A 203 -5.45 25.89 -0.46
CA ARG A 203 -4.72 25.18 -1.53
C ARG A 203 -5.34 23.84 -1.90
N VAL A 204 -6.17 23.27 -1.05
CA VAL A 204 -6.60 21.87 -1.13
C VAL A 204 -8.12 21.74 -1.21
N ASP A 205 -8.84 22.68 -0.59
CA ASP A 205 -10.31 22.72 -0.54
C ASP A 205 -10.86 23.06 -1.93
N GLY A 206 -11.74 22.19 -2.45
CA GLY A 206 -12.32 22.33 -3.79
C GLY A 206 -11.38 22.04 -4.97
N VAL A 207 -10.14 21.58 -4.72
CA VAL A 207 -9.19 21.21 -5.79
C VAL A 207 -9.30 19.72 -6.10
N GLY A 208 -9.36 19.39 -7.39
CA GLY A 208 -9.37 18.01 -7.89
C GLY A 208 -10.62 17.21 -7.48
N VAL A 209 -11.80 17.83 -7.53
CA VAL A 209 -13.07 17.20 -7.13
C VAL A 209 -13.38 15.99 -8.03
N ILE A 210 -13.66 14.85 -7.42
CA ILE A 210 -14.09 13.62 -8.10
C ILE A 210 -15.51 13.28 -7.67
N THR A 211 -16.42 13.16 -8.64
CA THR A 211 -17.78 12.68 -8.37
C THR A 211 -17.80 11.19 -8.07
N ARG A 212 -18.83 10.72 -7.37
CA ARG A 212 -19.02 9.31 -7.06
C ARG A 212 -19.05 8.43 -8.31
N GLU A 213 -19.73 8.88 -9.36
CA GLU A 213 -19.89 8.13 -10.61
C GLU A 213 -18.56 8.04 -11.35
N ASP A 214 -17.81 9.13 -11.42
CA ASP A 214 -16.47 9.14 -12.03
C ASP A 214 -15.52 8.22 -11.28
N ALA A 215 -15.52 8.26 -9.93
CA ALA A 215 -14.67 7.38 -9.14
C ALA A 215 -14.88 5.90 -9.45
N ILE A 216 -16.14 5.49 -9.69
CA ILE A 216 -16.50 4.11 -10.04
C ILE A 216 -16.13 3.81 -11.50
N ASN A 217 -16.46 4.69 -12.43
CA ASN A 217 -16.18 4.49 -13.86
C ASN A 217 -14.68 4.37 -14.16
N TRP A 218 -13.85 5.19 -13.49
CA TRP A 218 -12.39 5.13 -13.58
C TRP A 218 -11.77 4.03 -12.72
N SER A 219 -12.59 3.22 -12.01
CA SER A 219 -12.13 2.13 -11.13
C SER A 219 -11.09 2.57 -10.09
N LEU A 220 -11.27 3.77 -9.54
CA LEU A 220 -10.43 4.28 -8.45
C LEU A 220 -10.63 3.42 -7.22
N SER A 221 -9.59 3.35 -6.38
CA SER A 221 -9.62 2.50 -5.18
C SER A 221 -9.00 3.20 -3.97
N GLY A 222 -9.27 2.66 -2.77
CA GLY A 222 -8.68 3.16 -1.53
C GLY A 222 -9.17 4.53 -1.08
N PRO A 223 -8.28 5.40 -0.59
CA PRO A 223 -8.65 6.73 -0.11
C PRO A 223 -9.32 7.60 -1.18
N MET A 224 -8.96 7.41 -2.46
CA MET A 224 -9.57 8.14 -3.59
C MET A 224 -11.07 7.83 -3.73
N LEU A 225 -11.43 6.55 -3.64
CA LEU A 225 -12.81 6.09 -3.74
C LEU A 225 -13.63 6.47 -2.51
N ARG A 226 -13.04 6.31 -1.32
CA ARG A 226 -13.68 6.64 -0.03
C ARG A 226 -13.89 8.14 0.19
N ALA A 227 -13.03 8.99 -0.37
CA ALA A 227 -13.19 10.44 -0.32
C ALA A 227 -14.34 10.97 -1.21
N SER A 228 -14.77 10.19 -2.21
CA SER A 228 -15.85 10.51 -3.15
C SER A 228 -17.22 9.92 -2.77
N GLY A 229 -17.40 9.49 -1.51
CA GLY A 229 -18.69 9.06 -0.98
C GLY A 229 -19.01 7.58 -1.13
N VAL A 230 -18.05 6.75 -1.56
CA VAL A 230 -18.25 5.30 -1.71
C VAL A 230 -17.73 4.56 -0.48
N LYS A 231 -18.65 3.91 0.24
CA LYS A 231 -18.34 3.06 1.40
C LYS A 231 -17.80 1.71 0.95
N TRP A 232 -16.53 1.67 0.55
CA TRP A 232 -15.89 0.46 0.05
C TRP A 232 -14.50 0.28 0.68
N ASP A 233 -14.27 -0.88 1.29
CA ASP A 233 -12.98 -1.29 1.86
C ASP A 233 -12.89 -2.83 1.77
N LEU A 234 -11.86 -3.35 1.11
CA LEU A 234 -11.75 -4.79 0.88
C LEU A 234 -11.55 -5.59 2.17
N ARG A 235 -11.08 -4.96 3.26
CA ARG A 235 -10.91 -5.65 4.55
C ARG A 235 -12.25 -6.09 5.16
N LYS A 236 -13.34 -5.35 4.89
CA LYS A 236 -14.71 -5.73 5.32
C LYS A 236 -15.49 -6.52 4.27
N VAL A 237 -15.08 -6.49 3.00
CA VAL A 237 -15.82 -7.14 1.91
C VAL A 237 -15.26 -8.54 1.61
N ASP A 238 -13.94 -8.64 1.44
CA ASP A 238 -13.28 -9.89 1.04
C ASP A 238 -12.87 -10.73 2.27
N HIS A 239 -13.04 -10.20 3.50
CA HIS A 239 -12.80 -10.90 4.77
C HIS A 239 -11.50 -11.71 4.78
N TYR A 240 -10.40 -11.11 4.30
CA TYR A 240 -9.12 -11.79 4.18
C TYR A 240 -8.33 -11.69 5.49
N GLU A 241 -7.48 -12.68 5.78
CA GLU A 241 -6.79 -12.80 7.08
C GLU A 241 -7.80 -12.76 8.26
N SER A 242 -7.39 -12.31 9.45
CA SER A 242 -8.24 -12.27 10.65
C SER A 242 -8.80 -10.88 10.95
N TYR A 243 -9.13 -10.06 9.92
CA TYR A 243 -9.66 -8.71 10.14
C TYR A 243 -11.04 -8.67 10.81
N ASP A 244 -11.80 -9.77 10.73
CA ASP A 244 -13.14 -9.90 11.32
C ASP A 244 -13.14 -10.03 12.84
N ASP A 245 -12.01 -10.43 13.42
CA ASP A 245 -11.86 -10.56 14.87
C ASP A 245 -11.73 -9.19 15.57
N PHE A 246 -11.62 -8.10 14.82
CA PHE A 246 -11.35 -6.75 15.34
C PHE A 246 -12.49 -5.77 15.07
N ASP A 247 -12.74 -4.88 16.03
CA ASP A 247 -13.73 -3.81 15.93
C ASP A 247 -13.11 -2.51 15.39
N TRP A 248 -13.47 -2.12 14.17
CA TRP A 248 -12.97 -0.91 13.50
C TRP A 248 -13.96 -0.37 12.47
N ASP A 249 -13.84 0.92 12.16
CA ASP A 249 -14.76 1.62 11.25
C ASP A 249 -14.09 2.08 9.96
N VAL A 250 -14.85 2.03 8.86
CA VAL A 250 -14.39 2.54 7.55
C VAL A 250 -14.75 4.01 7.46
N HIS A 251 -13.73 4.87 7.36
CA HIS A 251 -13.92 6.31 7.17
C HIS A 251 -14.13 6.65 5.69
N TRP A 252 -15.09 7.53 5.42
CA TRP A 252 -15.46 8.01 4.10
C TRP A 252 -15.89 9.47 4.20
N GLU A 253 -15.79 10.20 3.10
CA GLU A 253 -16.16 11.60 2.99
C GLU A 253 -16.94 11.81 1.68
N THR A 254 -17.68 12.91 1.54
CA THR A 254 -18.54 13.16 0.35
C THR A 254 -18.01 14.23 -0.60
N ALA A 255 -17.06 15.06 -0.15
CA ALA A 255 -16.65 16.23 -0.92
C ALA A 255 -15.83 15.87 -2.18
N GLY A 256 -15.14 14.72 -2.20
CA GLY A 256 -14.38 14.24 -3.36
C GLY A 256 -13.14 15.06 -3.69
N ASP A 257 -12.80 16.06 -2.89
CA ASP A 257 -11.69 16.97 -3.07
C ASP A 257 -10.39 16.43 -2.43
N CYS A 258 -9.29 17.14 -2.65
CA CYS A 258 -8.00 16.76 -2.06
C CYS A 258 -8.03 16.78 -0.52
N TYR A 259 -8.92 17.57 0.09
CA TYR A 259 -9.03 17.71 1.54
C TYR A 259 -9.77 16.54 2.17
N ALA A 260 -10.85 16.06 1.56
CA ALA A 260 -11.52 14.82 1.93
C ALA A 260 -10.56 13.63 1.92
N ARG A 261 -9.70 13.52 0.91
CA ARG A 261 -8.67 12.46 0.84
C ARG A 261 -7.66 12.56 1.97
N TYR A 262 -7.27 13.78 2.35
CA TYR A 262 -6.41 14.01 3.50
C TYR A 262 -7.07 13.54 4.80
N ILE A 263 -8.33 13.92 5.05
CA ILE A 263 -9.06 13.50 6.26
C ILE A 263 -9.17 11.98 6.34
N VAL A 264 -9.53 11.32 5.23
CA VAL A 264 -9.67 9.87 5.18
C VAL A 264 -8.37 9.18 5.59
N ARG A 265 -7.22 9.60 5.06
CA ARG A 265 -5.90 9.02 5.41
C ARG A 265 -5.50 9.27 6.88
N ILE A 266 -5.78 10.47 7.42
CA ILE A 266 -5.51 10.79 8.84
C ILE A 266 -6.36 9.90 9.77
N ARG A 267 -7.65 9.74 9.46
CA ARG A 267 -8.53 8.87 10.25
C ARG A 267 -8.17 7.39 10.11
N GLU A 268 -7.75 6.94 8.94
CA GLU A 268 -7.23 5.58 8.74
C GLU A 268 -6.01 5.29 9.61
N MET A 269 -5.10 6.25 9.82
CA MET A 269 -3.99 6.05 10.75
C MET A 269 -4.46 5.79 12.18
N ARG A 270 -5.52 6.47 12.64
CA ARG A 270 -6.11 6.22 13.98
C ARG A 270 -6.76 4.85 14.08
N GLU A 271 -7.51 4.43 13.06
CA GLU A 271 -8.10 3.09 13.01
C GLU A 271 -7.04 2.00 12.95
N SER A 272 -5.95 2.23 12.22
CA SER A 272 -4.81 1.29 12.16
C SER A 272 -4.24 1.05 13.56
N VAL A 273 -4.05 2.11 14.35
CA VAL A 273 -3.61 1.99 15.76
C VAL A 273 -4.63 1.24 16.61
N LYS A 274 -5.93 1.49 16.41
CA LYS A 274 -7.01 0.78 17.12
C LYS A 274 -6.95 -0.72 16.83
N ILE A 275 -6.75 -1.12 15.57
CA ILE A 275 -6.62 -2.51 15.15
C ILE A 275 -5.36 -3.15 15.77
N ILE A 276 -4.21 -2.47 15.69
CA ILE A 276 -2.94 -2.99 16.25
C ILE A 276 -3.09 -3.25 17.76
N ARG A 277 -3.68 -2.33 18.53
CA ARG A 277 -3.90 -2.51 19.97
C ARG A 277 -4.79 -3.70 20.30
N GLN A 278 -5.83 -3.94 19.50
CA GLN A 278 -6.69 -5.11 19.67
C GLN A 278 -5.96 -6.40 19.33
N ALA A 279 -5.22 -6.41 18.22
CA ALA A 279 -4.44 -7.56 17.77
C ALA A 279 -3.34 -7.95 18.76
N LEU A 280 -2.65 -6.97 19.38
CA LEU A 280 -1.63 -7.24 20.42
C LEU A 280 -2.25 -7.88 21.68
N LYS A 281 -3.44 -7.43 22.11
CA LYS A 281 -4.13 -7.99 23.28
C LYS A 281 -4.69 -9.39 23.04
N ALA A 282 -5.16 -9.64 21.83
CA ALA A 282 -5.79 -10.91 21.45
C ALA A 282 -4.83 -11.89 20.78
N LEU A 283 -3.51 -11.62 20.78
CA LEU A 283 -2.52 -12.43 20.10
C LEU A 283 -2.51 -13.87 20.65
N PRO A 284 -2.89 -14.88 19.86
CA PRO A 284 -2.89 -16.25 20.33
C PRO A 284 -1.46 -16.79 20.41
N GLY A 285 -1.19 -17.63 21.41
CA GLY A 285 -0.04 -18.53 21.37
C GLY A 285 -0.20 -19.56 20.26
N GLY A 286 0.91 -20.11 19.76
CA GLY A 286 0.86 -21.17 18.75
C GLY A 286 1.98 -21.10 17.71
N PRO A 287 1.91 -21.96 16.69
CA PRO A 287 2.89 -22.03 15.61
C PRO A 287 2.75 -20.86 14.63
N PHE A 288 3.87 -20.43 14.06
CA PHE A 288 3.93 -19.32 13.09
C PHE A 288 3.98 -19.80 11.62
N GLU A 289 4.12 -21.11 11.40
CA GLU A 289 4.19 -21.74 10.08
C GLU A 289 3.20 -22.91 9.97
N ASN A 290 2.61 -23.13 8.79
CA ASN A 290 1.62 -24.17 8.53
C ASN A 290 2.22 -25.58 8.72
N LEU A 291 3.47 -25.82 8.34
CA LEU A 291 4.13 -27.10 8.60
C LEU A 291 4.27 -27.38 10.10
N GLU A 292 4.56 -26.33 10.89
CA GLU A 292 4.62 -26.42 12.34
C GLU A 292 3.21 -26.60 12.93
N ALA A 293 2.18 -25.98 12.35
CA ALA A 293 0.79 -26.17 12.73
C ALA A 293 0.27 -27.57 12.43
N LYS A 294 0.60 -28.14 11.28
CA LYS A 294 0.30 -29.55 10.93
C LYS A 294 1.02 -30.50 11.87
N ARG A 295 2.29 -30.25 12.20
CA ARG A 295 3.03 -31.02 13.22
C ARG A 295 2.39 -30.93 14.61
N MET A 296 1.96 -29.74 15.03
CA MET A 296 1.29 -29.56 16.33
C MET A 296 -0.11 -30.18 16.35
N ALA A 297 -0.85 -30.16 15.23
CA ALA A 297 -2.17 -30.74 15.10
C ALA A 297 -2.15 -32.29 14.99
N GLU A 298 -1.18 -32.87 14.29
CA GLU A 298 -1.03 -34.32 14.10
C GLU A 298 -0.26 -35.01 15.25
N GLY A 299 0.39 -34.23 16.14
CA GLY A 299 1.02 -34.71 17.36
C GLY A 299 2.36 -35.44 17.17
N PRO A 300 2.93 -36.05 18.23
CA PRO A 300 4.30 -36.59 18.22
C PRO A 300 4.56 -37.75 17.25
N LYS A 301 3.51 -38.37 16.70
CA LYS A 301 3.55 -39.49 15.76
C LYS A 301 3.34 -39.09 14.29
N SER A 302 3.29 -37.78 13.98
CA SER A 302 3.13 -37.28 12.61
C SER A 302 4.35 -37.58 11.73
N GLU A 303 4.15 -37.78 10.42
CA GLU A 303 5.25 -37.87 9.43
C GLU A 303 6.17 -36.63 9.47
N TRP A 304 5.60 -35.46 9.80
CA TRP A 304 6.29 -34.18 9.99
C TRP A 304 7.14 -34.08 11.27
N ASN A 305 7.18 -35.11 12.11
CA ASN A 305 8.07 -35.18 13.29
C ASN A 305 9.24 -36.14 13.06
N GLY A 306 9.38 -36.67 11.84
CA GLY A 306 10.52 -37.48 11.43
C GLY A 306 11.82 -36.67 11.27
N PRO A 307 12.99 -37.34 11.20
CA PRO A 307 14.29 -36.68 11.05
C PRO A 307 14.38 -35.81 9.79
N ASP A 308 13.62 -36.10 8.74
CA ASP A 308 13.61 -35.31 7.50
C ASP A 308 13.07 -33.88 7.69
N TYR A 309 12.07 -33.68 8.55
CA TYR A 309 11.57 -32.33 8.85
C TYR A 309 12.52 -31.56 9.78
N GLN A 310 13.12 -32.25 10.75
CA GLN A 310 13.97 -31.62 11.77
C GLN A 310 15.36 -31.26 11.22
N PHE A 311 15.87 -32.02 10.25
CA PHE A 311 17.24 -31.89 9.71
C PHE A 311 17.33 -31.53 8.21
N LEU A 312 16.34 -31.88 7.37
CA LEU A 312 16.42 -31.69 5.90
C LEU A 312 15.58 -30.52 5.35
N ALA A 313 14.40 -30.21 5.90
CA ALA A 313 13.59 -29.09 5.41
C ALA A 313 12.64 -28.50 6.46
N LYS A 314 13.11 -27.48 7.19
CA LYS A 314 12.25 -26.66 8.07
C LYS A 314 11.26 -25.75 7.31
N LYS A 315 11.37 -25.64 5.99
CA LYS A 315 10.62 -24.66 5.18
C LYS A 315 10.12 -25.30 3.90
N LEU A 316 9.01 -24.78 3.37
CA LEU A 316 8.48 -25.17 2.05
C LEU A 316 9.63 -25.17 1.03
N ALA A 317 9.82 -26.30 0.33
CA ALA A 317 10.91 -26.42 -0.60
C ALA A 317 10.80 -25.35 -1.71
N PRO A 318 11.92 -24.76 -2.17
CA PRO A 318 11.92 -23.82 -3.29
C PRO A 318 11.39 -24.40 -4.60
N THR A 319 11.16 -25.72 -4.63
CA THR A 319 10.56 -26.51 -5.71
C THR A 319 9.05 -26.72 -5.56
N PHE A 320 8.36 -26.00 -4.67
CA PHE A 320 6.91 -26.06 -4.54
C PHE A 320 6.23 -25.79 -5.89
N LYS A 321 5.44 -26.76 -6.36
CA LYS A 321 4.70 -26.66 -7.61
C LYS A 321 3.38 -25.96 -7.34
N ILE A 322 3.10 -24.92 -8.12
CA ILE A 322 1.84 -24.20 -8.07
C ILE A 322 0.79 -25.06 -8.77
N PRO A 323 -0.32 -25.43 -8.10
CA PRO A 323 -1.36 -26.24 -8.71
C PRO A 323 -1.96 -25.58 -9.95
N LYS A 324 -2.42 -26.41 -10.88
CA LYS A 324 -3.14 -25.93 -12.06
C LYS A 324 -4.42 -25.18 -11.68
N GLY A 325 -4.55 -23.95 -12.17
CA GLY A 325 -5.74 -23.12 -11.95
C GLY A 325 -5.47 -21.63 -12.14
N GLU A 326 -6.54 -20.85 -12.14
CA GLU A 326 -6.48 -19.40 -12.23
C GLU A 326 -7.15 -18.79 -11.00
N HIS A 327 -6.51 -17.80 -10.38
CA HIS A 327 -7.09 -17.09 -9.26
C HIS A 327 -6.72 -15.61 -9.29
N TYR A 328 -7.71 -14.76 -8.99
CA TYR A 328 -7.49 -13.35 -8.70
C TYR A 328 -7.64 -13.09 -7.21
N VAL A 329 -6.59 -12.60 -6.56
CA VAL A 329 -6.61 -12.22 -5.14
C VAL A 329 -6.45 -10.72 -5.04
N ARG A 330 -7.13 -10.13 -4.05
CA ARG A 330 -7.12 -8.70 -3.76
C ARG A 330 -6.79 -8.46 -2.29
N LEU A 331 -6.21 -7.30 -2.02
CA LEU A 331 -5.87 -6.81 -0.70
C LEU A 331 -5.98 -5.27 -0.70
N GLU A 332 -6.42 -4.69 0.42
CA GLU A 332 -6.47 -3.24 0.59
C GLU A 332 -5.10 -2.72 1.08
N SER A 333 -4.32 -2.10 0.19
CA SER A 333 -3.10 -1.38 0.57
C SER A 333 -3.43 0.00 1.14
N GLY A 334 -2.44 0.72 1.67
CA GLY A 334 -2.62 2.13 2.08
C GLY A 334 -3.02 3.08 0.93
N LYS A 335 -2.86 2.65 -0.32
CA LYS A 335 -3.20 3.45 -1.52
C LYS A 335 -4.50 3.00 -2.19
N GLY A 336 -4.96 1.80 -1.88
CA GLY A 336 -6.15 1.18 -2.45
C GLY A 336 -5.96 -0.28 -2.81
N GLU A 337 -6.77 -0.73 -3.75
CA GLU A 337 -6.88 -2.14 -4.13
C GLU A 337 -5.63 -2.61 -4.87
N LEU A 338 -4.87 -3.47 -4.20
CA LEU A 338 -3.76 -4.20 -4.77
C LEU A 338 -4.23 -5.62 -5.10
N GLY A 339 -4.10 -6.02 -6.36
CA GLY A 339 -4.52 -7.35 -6.81
C GLY A 339 -3.46 -8.08 -7.60
N VAL A 340 -3.49 -9.41 -7.51
CA VAL A 340 -2.64 -10.30 -8.30
C VAL A 340 -3.52 -11.34 -8.96
N TYR A 341 -3.39 -11.45 -10.28
CA TYR A 341 -3.96 -12.53 -11.07
C TYR A 341 -2.85 -13.52 -11.41
N ILE A 342 -3.00 -14.75 -10.93
CA ILE A 342 -2.02 -15.82 -11.08
C ILE A 342 -2.65 -17.00 -11.83
N ILE A 343 -1.88 -17.57 -12.76
CA ILE A 343 -2.20 -18.83 -13.46
C ILE A 343 -1.11 -19.85 -13.12
N GLY A 344 -1.51 -20.98 -12.53
CA GLY A 344 -0.65 -22.14 -12.29
C GLY A 344 -0.82 -23.21 -13.37
N ASP A 345 0.25 -23.95 -13.66
CA ASP A 345 0.29 -25.06 -14.63
C ASP A 345 1.15 -26.23 -14.09
N ASP A 346 0.91 -26.62 -12.83
CA ASP A 346 1.62 -27.70 -12.11
C ASP A 346 3.16 -27.61 -12.17
N ASN A 347 3.66 -26.38 -12.29
CA ASN A 347 5.07 -26.05 -12.41
C ASN A 347 5.52 -25.20 -11.20
N VAL A 348 6.83 -25.13 -10.98
CA VAL A 348 7.43 -24.30 -9.93
C VAL A 348 7.33 -22.80 -10.27
N PHE A 349 7.18 -22.50 -11.55
CA PHE A 349 7.02 -21.16 -12.08
C PHE A 349 5.54 -20.88 -12.39
N PRO A 350 5.01 -19.70 -12.05
CA PRO A 350 3.68 -19.31 -12.49
C PRO A 350 3.68 -19.16 -14.02
N TRP A 351 2.64 -19.68 -14.67
CA TRP A 351 2.49 -19.53 -16.12
C TRP A 351 2.27 -18.07 -16.51
N ARG A 352 1.42 -17.38 -15.74
CA ARG A 352 1.18 -15.94 -15.89
C ARG A 352 1.02 -15.32 -14.51
N PHE A 353 1.59 -14.13 -14.36
CA PHE A 353 1.50 -13.35 -13.15
C PHE A 353 1.25 -11.89 -13.51
N LYS A 354 0.02 -11.41 -13.28
CA LYS A 354 -0.40 -10.04 -13.60
C LYS A 354 -0.69 -9.28 -12.33
N VAL A 355 -0.11 -8.09 -12.21
CA VAL A 355 -0.33 -7.21 -11.05
C VAL A 355 -1.33 -6.12 -11.42
N ARG A 356 -2.33 -5.90 -10.59
CA ARG A 356 -3.16 -4.69 -10.58
C ARG A 356 -2.75 -3.82 -9.41
N ALA A 357 -2.10 -2.69 -9.70
CA ALA A 357 -1.74 -1.70 -8.70
C ALA A 357 -2.82 -0.63 -8.62
N ALA A 358 -3.08 -0.16 -7.40
CA ALA A 358 -3.93 1.00 -7.16
C ALA A 358 -3.38 2.24 -7.87
N ASP A 359 -2.06 2.47 -7.76
CA ASP A 359 -1.37 3.65 -8.29
C ASP A 359 -1.60 3.84 -9.79
N PHE A 360 -1.57 2.76 -10.58
CA PHE A 360 -1.77 2.83 -12.03
C PHE A 360 -3.19 3.29 -12.40
N ASN A 361 -4.21 2.74 -11.74
CA ASN A 361 -5.61 3.15 -11.99
C ASN A 361 -5.85 4.56 -11.47
N ASN A 362 -5.24 4.92 -10.33
CA ASN A 362 -5.37 6.22 -9.73
C ASN A 362 -4.66 7.34 -10.53
N VAL A 363 -3.56 7.04 -11.25
CA VAL A 363 -2.89 8.00 -12.15
C VAL A 363 -3.71 8.26 -13.41
N GLN A 364 -4.52 7.30 -13.86
CA GLN A 364 -5.28 7.42 -15.11
C GLN A 364 -6.26 8.61 -15.11
N ILE A 365 -6.80 9.00 -13.96
CA ILE A 365 -7.72 10.14 -13.84
C ILE A 365 -7.00 11.50 -13.81
N LEU A 366 -5.67 11.53 -13.67
CA LEU A 366 -4.89 12.77 -13.55
C LEU A 366 -5.17 13.79 -14.69
N PRO A 367 -5.19 13.40 -15.99
CA PRO A 367 -5.49 14.34 -17.07
C PRO A 367 -6.85 15.01 -16.94
N TYR A 368 -7.85 14.26 -16.46
CA TYR A 368 -9.21 14.74 -16.26
C TYR A 368 -9.28 15.76 -15.12
N LEU A 369 -8.57 15.50 -14.01
CA LEU A 369 -8.57 16.39 -12.84
C LEU A 369 -7.81 17.70 -13.04
N VAL A 370 -6.77 17.65 -13.87
CA VAL A 370 -5.88 18.80 -14.09
C VAL A 370 -6.48 19.79 -15.10
N LYS A 371 -7.40 19.36 -15.96
CA LYS A 371 -7.98 20.20 -17.00
C LYS A 371 -8.76 21.39 -16.40
N GLY A 372 -8.43 22.60 -16.86
CA GLY A 372 -9.04 23.85 -16.38
C GLY A 372 -8.49 24.34 -15.04
N MET A 373 -7.55 23.64 -14.42
CA MET A 373 -6.87 24.06 -13.20
C MET A 373 -5.63 24.90 -13.52
N LYS A 374 -5.06 25.54 -12.49
CA LYS A 374 -3.79 26.26 -12.63
C LYS A 374 -2.60 25.31 -12.57
N VAL A 375 -1.46 25.72 -13.13
CA VAL A 375 -0.20 24.96 -13.06
C VAL A 375 0.19 24.57 -11.63
N ALA A 376 -0.03 25.46 -10.65
CA ALA A 376 0.30 25.19 -9.25
C ALA A 376 -0.59 24.11 -8.60
N ASP A 377 -1.80 23.90 -9.13
CA ASP A 377 -2.75 22.91 -8.60
C ASP A 377 -2.43 21.50 -9.11
N ILE A 378 -1.68 21.37 -10.22
CA ILE A 378 -1.18 20.08 -10.72
C ILE A 378 -0.42 19.35 -9.62
N VAL A 379 0.47 20.07 -8.92
CA VAL A 379 1.31 19.51 -7.85
C VAL A 379 0.45 19.06 -6.67
N THR A 380 -0.56 19.85 -6.28
CA THR A 380 -1.48 19.48 -5.20
C THR A 380 -2.30 18.23 -5.57
N ILE A 381 -2.84 18.19 -6.78
CA ILE A 381 -3.64 17.05 -7.27
C ILE A 381 -2.78 15.80 -7.32
N LEU A 382 -1.57 15.90 -7.88
CA LEU A 382 -0.65 14.79 -8.01
C LEU A 382 -0.24 14.24 -6.64
N GLY A 383 0.16 15.14 -5.73
CA GLY A 383 0.51 14.76 -4.37
C GLY A 383 -0.67 14.14 -3.62
N SER A 384 -1.91 14.57 -3.88
CA SER A 384 -3.11 13.98 -3.27
C SER A 384 -3.40 12.55 -3.73
N ILE A 385 -3.03 12.16 -4.95
CA ILE A 385 -3.29 10.83 -5.49
C ILE A 385 -2.41 9.75 -4.81
N ASP A 386 -1.23 10.14 -4.30
CA ASP A 386 -0.23 9.24 -3.70
C ASP A 386 0.33 8.21 -4.68
N ILE A 387 1.27 8.65 -5.51
CA ILE A 387 1.79 7.86 -6.62
C ILE A 387 3.22 7.41 -6.35
N ILE A 388 3.49 6.11 -6.54
CA ILE A 388 4.86 5.60 -6.61
C ILE A 388 5.08 4.96 -7.97
N MET A 389 5.99 5.55 -8.74
CA MET A 389 6.25 5.18 -10.14
C MET A 389 6.67 3.71 -10.30
N GLY A 390 7.29 3.09 -9.29
CA GLY A 390 7.63 1.66 -9.35
C GLY A 390 6.41 0.74 -9.37
N SER A 391 5.29 1.19 -8.81
CA SER A 391 4.00 0.49 -8.83
C SER A 391 3.19 0.86 -10.07
N VAL A 392 3.48 1.98 -10.72
CA VAL A 392 2.85 2.34 -12.01
C VAL A 392 3.52 1.54 -13.14
N ASP A 393 4.85 1.57 -13.19
CA ASP A 393 5.69 1.00 -14.24
C ASP A 393 6.18 -0.42 -13.87
N ARG A 394 5.41 -1.45 -14.24
CA ARG A 394 5.69 -2.85 -13.86
C ARG A 394 5.97 -3.76 -15.04
#